data_AF-A0A0U3JQW9-F1
#
_entry.id   AF-A0A0U3JQW9-F1
#
_cell.length_a   1.000
_cell.length_b   1.000
_cell.length_c   1.000
_cell.angle_alpha   90.00
_cell.angle_beta   90.00
_cell.angle_gamma   90.00
#
_symmetry.space_group_name_H-M   'P 1'
#
loop_
_entity.id
_entity.type
_entity.pdbx_description
1 polymer ?
#
loop_
_entity_poly.entity_id
_entity_poly.type
_entity_poly.pdbx_seq_one_letter_code
_entity_poly.pdbx_strand_id
1 'polypeptide(L)'
;MIAEKLHRHRSSILRELRRNTFEGREMPDSNGYYCMMANDMARKRRAKLGKHDRFAQLRQSVIERILHGSSPQQIAGAWSCIRSLSVMRRSKSSPIQRSAMRSSCATSAGT
;
A
#
# COMPACT_ATOMS: atom_id res chain seq x y z
N MET A 1 -10.87 32.00 13.96
CA MET A 1 -9.64 31.19 14.03
C MET A 1 -9.95 29.73 14.33
N ILE A 2 -9.87 28.84 13.34
CA ILE A 2 -10.18 27.40 13.51
C ILE A 2 -9.26 26.73 14.56
N ALA A 3 -8.00 27.17 14.62
CA ALA A 3 -7.01 26.64 15.57
C ALA A 3 -7.35 26.88 17.04
N GLU A 4 -7.81 28.07 17.38
CA GLU A 4 -8.19 28.44 18.75
C GLU A 4 -9.46 27.72 19.20
N LYS A 5 -10.43 27.57 18.29
CA LYS A 5 -11.66 26.77 18.54
C LYS A 5 -11.37 25.29 18.77
N LEU A 6 -10.31 24.76 18.15
CA LEU A 6 -9.89 23.36 18.28
C LEU A 6 -8.85 23.16 19.39
N HIS A 7 -8.45 24.22 20.11
CA HIS A 7 -7.37 24.21 21.10
C HIS A 7 -6.08 23.52 20.59
N ARG A 8 -5.76 23.73 19.31
CA ARG A 8 -4.61 23.12 18.64
C ARG A 8 -3.68 24.20 18.10
N HIS A 9 -2.40 23.86 18.08
CA HIS A 9 -1.40 24.74 17.49
C HIS A 9 -1.63 24.92 15.97
N ARG A 10 -1.49 26.15 15.47
CA ARG A 10 -1.73 26.50 14.06
C ARG A 10 -0.90 25.65 13.09
N SER A 11 0.36 25.37 13.43
CA SER A 11 1.24 24.56 12.57
C SER A 11 0.80 23.09 12.48
N SER A 12 0.14 22.56 13.52
CA SER A 12 -0.36 21.18 13.51
C SER A 12 -1.48 21.04 12.49
N ILE A 13 -2.45 21.96 12.52
CA ILE A 13 -3.57 21.98 11.58
C ILE A 13 -3.09 22.17 10.13
N LEU A 14 -2.13 23.08 9.91
CA LEU A 14 -1.57 23.27 8.58
C LEU A 14 -0.88 22.01 8.04
N ARG A 15 -0.13 21.31 8.89
CA ARG A 15 0.52 20.03 8.53
C ARG A 15 -0.50 18.92 8.32
N GLU A 16 -1.59 18.90 9.07
CA GLU A 16 -2.69 17.94 8.93
C GLU A 16 -3.41 18.15 7.60
N LEU A 17 -3.82 19.39 7.32
CA LEU A 17 -4.47 19.77 6.06
C LEU A 17 -3.60 19.38 4.87
N ARG A 18 -2.34 19.81 4.82
CA ARG A 18 -1.41 19.49 3.71
C ARG A 18 -1.23 17.98 3.45
N ARG A 19 -1.37 17.13 4.46
CA ARG A 19 -1.21 15.67 4.30
C ARG A 19 -2.51 14.95 3.90
N ASN A 20 -3.65 15.53 4.24
CA ASN A 20 -4.98 14.93 4.09
C ASN A 20 -5.83 15.57 2.97
N THR A 21 -5.35 16.65 2.34
CA THR A 21 -5.98 17.21 1.13
C THR A 21 -5.74 16.29 -0.06
N PHE A 22 -6.83 15.90 -0.73
CA PHE A 22 -6.78 15.16 -1.98
C PHE A 22 -7.18 16.06 -3.14
N GLU A 23 -6.26 16.30 -4.07
CA GLU A 23 -6.49 17.07 -5.29
C GLU A 23 -6.44 16.15 -6.51
N GLY A 24 -7.60 15.74 -7.00
CA GLY A 24 -7.74 14.92 -8.20
C GLY A 24 -8.11 15.76 -9.42
N ARG A 25 -7.23 15.82 -10.44
CA ARG A 25 -7.56 16.49 -11.72
C ARG A 25 -8.69 15.79 -12.49
N GLU A 26 -8.93 14.52 -12.20
CA GLU A 26 -9.88 13.68 -12.94
C GLU A 26 -11.29 13.70 -12.36
N MET A 27 -11.39 13.96 -11.06
CA MET A 27 -12.65 13.96 -10.32
C MET A 27 -12.66 15.19 -9.42
N PRO A 28 -12.95 16.38 -9.98
CA PRO A 28 -12.93 17.63 -9.22
C PRO A 28 -13.93 17.63 -8.07
N ASP A 29 -15.04 16.89 -8.20
CA ASP A 29 -16.07 16.74 -7.14
C ASP A 29 -15.56 15.97 -5.91
N SER A 30 -14.48 15.21 -6.06
CA SER A 30 -13.83 14.47 -4.97
C SER A 30 -12.72 15.29 -4.29
N ASN A 31 -12.51 16.54 -4.70
CA ASN A 31 -11.46 17.38 -4.14
C ASN A 31 -11.85 17.86 -2.74
N GLY A 32 -11.01 17.59 -1.74
CA GLY A 32 -11.37 17.94 -0.36
C GLY A 32 -10.44 17.43 0.72
N TYR A 33 -10.86 17.71 1.96
CA TYR A 33 -10.19 17.26 3.17
C TYR A 33 -10.75 15.93 3.65
N TYR A 34 -9.87 14.94 3.83
CA TYR A 34 -10.25 13.62 4.31
C TYR A 34 -9.31 13.16 5.43
N CYS A 35 -9.84 13.07 6.66
CA CYS A 35 -9.07 12.81 7.87
C CYS A 35 -8.23 11.52 7.84
N MET A 36 -8.65 10.51 7.09
CA MET A 36 -8.00 9.19 7.01
C MET A 36 -7.07 9.02 5.81
N MET A 37 -7.02 9.95 4.84
CA MET A 37 -6.29 9.71 3.59
C MET A 37 -4.80 9.46 3.78
N ALA A 38 -4.12 10.28 4.59
CA ALA A 38 -2.69 10.05 4.89
C ALA A 38 -2.46 8.70 5.58
N ASN A 39 -3.38 8.30 6.46
CA ASN A 39 -3.29 7.04 7.17
C ASN A 39 -3.54 5.85 6.23
N ASP A 40 -4.51 5.95 5.34
CA ASP A 40 -4.82 4.92 4.36
C ASP A 40 -3.69 4.77 3.33
N MET A 41 -3.10 5.88 2.86
CA MET A 41 -1.90 5.85 2.04
C MET A 41 -0.72 5.21 2.76
N ALA A 42 -0.54 5.52 4.05
CA ALA A 42 0.47 4.87 4.87
C ALA A 42 0.18 3.38 5.07
N ARG A 43 -1.09 3.01 5.29
CA ARG A 43 -1.55 1.62 5.41
C ARG A 43 -1.30 0.87 4.12
N LYS A 44 -1.60 1.43 2.95
CA LYS A 44 -1.29 0.85 1.63
C LYS A 44 0.22 0.65 1.43
N ARG A 45 1.06 1.60 1.83
CA ARG A 45 2.53 1.42 1.78
C ARG A 45 3.04 0.35 2.75
N ARG A 46 2.45 0.28 3.95
CA ARG A 46 2.78 -0.75 4.97
C ARG A 46 2.14 -2.09 4.69
N ALA A 47 1.08 -2.12 3.89
CA ALA A 47 0.45 -3.30 3.33
C ALA A 47 1.43 -3.90 2.33
N LYS A 48 2.51 -4.46 2.87
CA LYS A 48 3.13 -5.62 2.29
C LYS A 48 1.99 -6.63 2.25
N LEU A 49 1.39 -6.84 1.09
CA LEU A 49 0.79 -8.13 0.79
C LEU A 49 1.76 -9.15 1.37
N GLY A 50 1.29 -9.92 2.37
CA GLY A 50 2.15 -10.85 3.08
C GLY A 50 2.92 -11.66 2.05
N LYS A 51 4.17 -12.02 2.31
CA LYS A 51 5.00 -12.73 1.31
C LYS A 51 4.27 -13.93 0.69
N HIS A 52 3.35 -14.51 1.46
CA HIS A 52 2.40 -15.51 1.07
C HIS A 52 1.54 -15.05 -0.12
N ASP A 53 0.77 -13.98 0.03
CA ASP A 53 -0.13 -13.48 -1.01
C ASP A 53 0.60 -13.11 -2.31
N ARG A 54 1.82 -12.58 -2.22
CA ARG A 54 2.63 -12.23 -3.39
C ARG A 54 3.25 -13.44 -4.10
N PHE A 55 3.53 -14.51 -3.37
CA PHE A 55 4.26 -15.68 -3.86
C PHE A 55 3.45 -16.94 -3.57
N ALA A 56 2.55 -17.31 -4.48
CA ALA A 56 1.70 -18.51 -4.33
C ALA A 56 2.52 -19.79 -4.10
N GLN A 57 3.67 -19.93 -4.76
CA GLN A 57 4.61 -21.04 -4.58
C GLN A 57 5.19 -21.11 -3.15
N LEU A 58 5.46 -19.96 -2.53
CA LEU A 58 5.89 -19.86 -1.13
C LEU A 58 4.77 -20.29 -0.18
N ARG A 59 3.51 -19.95 -0.49
CA ARG A 59 2.36 -20.42 0.31
C ARG A 59 2.27 -21.94 0.28
N GLN A 60 2.29 -22.51 -0.91
CA GLN A 60 2.01 -23.93 -1.11
C GLN A 60 3.04 -24.81 -0.38
N SER A 61 4.30 -24.46 -0.52
CA SER A 61 5.43 -25.14 0.13
C SER A 61 5.48 -24.94 1.65
N VAL A 62 4.97 -23.82 2.18
CA VAL A 62 4.77 -23.65 3.63
C VAL A 62 3.62 -24.52 4.12
N ILE A 63 2.51 -24.58 3.38
CA ILE A 63 1.36 -25.45 3.70
C ILE A 63 1.79 -26.92 3.71
N GLU A 64 2.49 -27.38 2.68
CA GLU A 64 3.00 -28.75 2.57
C GLU A 64 3.86 -29.12 3.78
N ARG A 65 4.82 -28.28 4.18
CA ARG A 65 5.68 -28.55 5.34
C ARG A 65 4.93 -28.55 6.67
N ILE A 66 3.90 -27.72 6.81
CA ILE A 66 3.01 -27.73 7.98
C ILE A 66 2.25 -29.05 8.04
N LEU A 67 1.73 -29.53 6.90
CA LEU A 67 1.04 -30.82 6.82
C LEU A 67 1.97 -31.99 7.19
N HIS A 68 3.25 -31.89 6.85
CA HIS A 68 4.28 -32.86 7.25
C HIS A 68 4.77 -32.72 8.71
N GLY A 69 4.20 -31.79 9.50
CA GLY A 69 4.56 -31.61 10.91
C GLY A 69 5.88 -30.89 11.15
N SER A 70 6.38 -30.13 10.17
CA SER A 70 7.63 -29.36 10.34
C SER A 70 7.46 -28.23 11.35
N SER A 71 8.48 -28.00 12.19
CA SER A 71 8.49 -26.86 13.10
C SER A 71 8.68 -25.53 12.34
N PRO A 72 8.17 -24.40 12.87
CA PRO A 72 8.37 -23.08 12.26
C PRO A 72 9.84 -22.75 11.98
N GLN A 73 10.75 -23.22 12.83
CA GLN A 73 12.20 -23.06 12.71
C GLN A 73 12.75 -23.85 11.52
N GLN A 74 12.31 -25.10 11.31
CA GLN A 74 12.72 -25.92 10.16
C GLN A 74 12.23 -25.34 8.84
N ILE A 75 10.99 -24.83 8.82
CA ILE A 75 10.43 -24.14 7.67
C ILE A 75 11.32 -22.92 7.36
N ALA A 76 11.55 -22.03 8.33
CA ALA A 76 12.39 -20.84 8.14
C ALA A 76 13.83 -21.16 7.70
N GLY A 77 14.43 -22.24 8.23
CA GLY A 77 15.77 -22.70 7.88
C GLY A 77 15.88 -23.16 6.42
N ALA A 78 14.91 -23.95 5.94
CA ALA A 78 14.85 -24.37 4.54
C ALA A 78 14.80 -23.16 3.58
N TRP A 79 14.03 -22.14 3.94
CA TRP A 79 13.94 -20.91 3.15
C TRP A 79 15.18 -20.02 3.27
N SER A 80 15.86 -20.00 4.42
CA SER A 80 17.07 -19.21 4.63
C SER A 80 18.22 -19.70 3.75
N CYS A 81 18.33 -21.02 3.57
CA CYS A 81 19.29 -21.63 2.64
C CYS A 81 19.02 -21.22 1.18
N ILE A 82 17.74 -21.15 0.78
CA ILE A 82 17.32 -20.74 -0.57
C ILE A 82 17.50 -19.23 -0.81
N ARG A 83 17.45 -18.39 0.25
CA ARG A 83 17.45 -16.92 0.16
C ARG A 83 18.77 -16.30 -0.32
N SER A 84 19.85 -17.07 -0.42
CA SER A 84 21.10 -16.64 -1.06
C SER A 84 20.96 -16.43 -2.58
N LEU A 85 19.93 -17.01 -3.21
CA LEU A 85 19.63 -16.82 -4.64
C LEU A 85 18.53 -15.74 -4.84
N SER A 86 18.94 -14.47 -4.87
CA SER A 86 18.34 -13.30 -5.56
C SER A 86 16.81 -13.00 -5.62
N VAL A 87 15.89 -13.71 -4.96
CA VAL A 87 14.43 -13.49 -5.17
C VAL A 87 13.76 -12.53 -4.17
N MET A 88 14.46 -12.09 -3.12
CA MET A 88 13.85 -11.23 -2.08
C MET A 88 14.54 -9.87 -1.88
N ARG A 89 15.06 -9.25 -2.95
CA ARG A 89 15.42 -7.83 -2.90
C ARG A 89 14.14 -7.01 -2.76
N ARG A 90 14.16 -6.04 -1.83
CA ARG A 90 13.09 -5.04 -1.61
C ARG A 90 12.48 -4.65 -2.95
N SER A 91 11.27 -5.11 -3.22
CA SER A 91 10.46 -4.55 -4.30
C SER A 91 10.27 -3.07 -3.96
N LYS A 92 11.09 -2.19 -4.55
CA LYS A 92 10.74 -0.79 -4.68
C LYS A 92 9.53 -0.82 -5.60
N SER A 93 8.33 -0.79 -5.02
CA SER A 93 7.11 -0.66 -5.81
C SER A 93 7.27 0.58 -6.67
N SER A 94 7.27 0.35 -7.97
CA SER A 94 7.37 1.28 -9.07
C SER A 94 6.40 2.47 -8.91
N PRO A 95 6.71 3.64 -9.47
CA PRO A 95 5.90 4.87 -9.34
C PRO A 95 4.56 4.84 -10.10
N ILE A 96 4.02 3.66 -10.42
CA ILE A 96 2.84 3.48 -11.28
C ILE A 96 1.64 3.11 -10.41
N GLN A 97 1.12 4.08 -9.66
CA GLN A 97 -0.27 4.09 -9.16
C GLN A 97 -0.86 5.53 -9.21
N ARG A 98 -0.30 6.42 -10.04
CA ARG A 98 -0.94 7.70 -10.39
C ARG A 98 -1.70 7.64 -11.73
N SER A 99 -1.59 6.55 -12.50
CA SER A 99 -2.17 6.46 -13.85
C SER A 99 -3.39 5.53 -13.98
N ALA A 100 -3.71 4.69 -12.99
CA ALA A 100 -4.76 3.68 -13.12
C ALA A 100 -6.19 4.18 -12.85
N MET A 101 -6.39 5.50 -12.75
CA MET A 101 -7.73 6.11 -12.77
C MET A 101 -7.99 6.95 -14.04
N ARG A 102 -7.04 6.95 -14.99
CA ARG A 102 -7.12 7.73 -16.24
C ARG A 102 -7.77 6.99 -17.41
N SER A 103 -8.00 5.69 -17.32
CA SER A 103 -8.23 4.84 -18.52
C SER A 103 -9.60 4.16 -18.58
N SER A 104 -10.67 4.84 -18.12
CA SER A 104 -12.05 4.34 -18.30
C SER A 104 -12.95 5.27 -19.12
N CYS A 105 -12.43 6.40 -19.62
CA CYS A 105 -13.18 7.36 -20.43
C CYS A 105 -12.47 7.63 -21.77
N ALA A 106 -12.27 6.58 -22.56
CA ALA A 106 -11.85 6.71 -23.96
C ALA A 106 -12.54 5.63 -24.81
N THR A 107 -13.87 5.67 -24.87
CA THR A 107 -14.62 5.00 -25.94
C THR A 107 -15.89 5.78 -26.24
N SER A 108 -15.76 6.82 -27.07
CA SER A 108 -16.75 7.24 -28.07
C SER A 108 -16.22 8.49 -28.79
N ALA A 109 -15.55 8.25 -29.91
CA ALA A 109 -15.25 9.24 -30.94
C ALA A 109 -16.40 9.27 -31.96
N GLY A 110 -16.64 10.44 -32.55
CA GLY A 110 -17.51 10.66 -33.72
C GLY A 110 -18.99 10.75 -33.35
N THR A 111 -19.70 11.86 -33.58
CA THR A 111 -19.68 12.79 -34.72
C THR A 111 -20.17 14.16 -34.25
#